data_AF-A0A173UMR7-F1
#
_entry.id   AF-A0A173UMR7-F1
#
_cell.length_a   1.000
_cell.length_b   1.000
_cell.length_c   1.000
_cell.angle_alpha   90.00
_cell.angle_beta   90.00
_cell.angle_gamma   90.00
#
_symmetry.space_group_name_H-M   'P 1'
#
loop_
_entity.id
_entity.type
_entity.pdbx_description
1 polymer ?
#
loop_
_entity_poly.entity_id
_entity_poly.type
_entity_poly.pdbx_seq_one_letter_code
_entity_poly.pdbx_strand_id
1 'polypeptide(L)' 'MKVSKEQYQGLDHTYILKKLKDTFGYRCLTDQKQFYQENYPGIVIEKGNIDELITIMIQGEKI' A
#
# COMPACT_ATOMS: atom_id res chain seq x y z
N MET A 1 3.47 -1.10 0.73
CA MET A 1 3.21 -1.99 -0.43
C MET A 1 3.01 -1.15 -1.68
N LYS A 2 3.54 -1.59 -2.82
CA LYS A 2 3.39 -0.89 -4.10
C LYS A 2 2.49 -1.71 -5.02
N VAL A 3 1.41 -1.09 -5.46
CA VAL A 3 0.34 -1.79 -6.21
C VAL A 3 -0.07 -0.95 -7.42
N SER A 4 -0.40 -1.62 -8.52
CA SER A 4 -0.98 -0.97 -9.70
C SER A 4 -2.38 -0.47 -9.40
N LYS A 5 -2.91 0.43 -10.24
CA LYS A 5 -4.29 0.95 -10.06
C LYS A 5 -5.33 -0.17 -10.06
N GLU A 6 -5.18 -1.14 -10.95
CA GLU A 6 -6.08 -2.29 -11.08
C GLU A 6 -6.03 -3.18 -9.82
N GLN A 7 -4.81 -3.51 -9.36
CA GLN A 7 -4.59 -4.24 -8.11
C GLN A 7 -5.23 -3.49 -6.94
N TYR A 8 -4.99 -2.17 -6.84
CA TYR A 8 -5.56 -1.34 -5.79
C TYR A 8 -7.09 -1.37 -5.76
N GLN A 9 -7.77 -1.37 -6.92
CA GLN A 9 -9.24 -1.48 -6.96
C GLN A 9 -9.78 -2.83 -6.50
N GLY A 10 -9.00 -3.91 -6.67
CA GLY A 10 -9.37 -5.26 -6.21
C GLY A 10 -8.88 -5.62 -4.81
N LEU A 11 -8.07 -4.76 -4.18
CA LEU A 11 -7.59 -4.96 -2.81
C LEU A 11 -8.67 -4.61 -1.80
N ASP A 12 -8.70 -5.37 -0.72
CA ASP A 12 -9.44 -4.98 0.47
C ASP A 12 -8.85 -3.69 1.04
N HIS A 13 -9.65 -2.66 1.29
CA HIS A 13 -9.19 -1.37 1.83
C HIS A 13 -9.32 -1.27 3.35
N THR A 14 -9.91 -2.28 4.01
CA THR A 14 -10.19 -2.28 5.46
C THR A 14 -8.92 -2.16 6.29
N TYR A 15 -7.83 -2.79 5.83
CA TYR A 15 -6.54 -2.78 6.52
C TYR A 15 -5.54 -1.79 5.92
N ILE A 16 -5.98 -0.92 5.00
CA ILE A 16 -5.13 0.13 4.43
C ILE A 16 -5.27 1.37 5.31
N LEU A 17 -4.18 1.72 5.99
CA LEU A 17 -4.11 2.87 6.88
C LEU A 17 -4.03 4.18 6.08
N LYS A 18 -3.21 4.18 5.02
CA LYS A 18 -3.00 5.34 4.14
C LYS A 18 -2.68 4.91 2.72
N LYS A 19 -3.04 5.76 1.77
CA LYS A 19 -2.63 5.63 0.36
C LYS A 19 -1.89 6.88 -0.10
N LEU A 20 -0.91 6.68 -0.96
CA LEU A 20 -0.19 7.72 -1.66
C LEU A 20 -0.24 7.39 -3.14
N LYS A 21 -0.76 8.33 -3.94
CA LYS A 21 -0.81 8.17 -5.39
C LYS A 21 0.60 8.30 -5.98
N ASP A 22 0.97 7.33 -6.79
CA ASP A 22 2.27 7.26 -7.47
C ASP A 22 2.07 7.37 -8.99
N THR A 23 3.13 7.65 -9.75
CA THR A 23 3.06 7.90 -11.19
C THR A 23 2.35 6.78 -11.97
N PHE A 24 2.54 5.51 -11.55
CA PHE A 24 1.98 4.33 -12.22
C PHE A 24 1.02 3.51 -11.36
N GLY A 25 0.69 3.95 -10.15
CA GLY A 25 -0.10 3.14 -9.21
C GLY A 25 -0.33 3.83 -7.87
N TYR A 26 -0.30 3.03 -6.81
CA TYR A 26 -0.47 3.50 -5.44
C TYR A 26 0.55 2.85 -4.52
N ARG A 27 1.09 3.64 -3.59
CA ARG A 27 1.78 3.14 -2.41
C ARG A 27 0.78 3.12 -1.26
N CYS A 28 0.59 1.97 -0.66
CA CYS A 28 -0.31 1.81 0.47
C CYS A 28 0.47 1.44 1.72
N LEU A 29 0.06 2.04 2.84
CA LEU A 29 0.53 1.71 4.18
C LEU A 29 -0.52 0.81 4.83
N THR A 30 -0.08 -0.34 5.33
CA THR A 30 -0.91 -1.32 6.04
C THR A 30 -0.10 -1.91 7.17
N ASP A 31 -0.75 -2.19 8.30
CA ASP A 31 -0.17 -2.99 9.38
C ASP A 31 -0.30 -4.50 9.11
N GLN A 32 -1.17 -4.91 8.18
CA GLN A 32 -1.49 -6.31 7.88
C GLN A 32 -0.81 -6.82 6.61
N LYS A 33 0.50 -6.62 6.48
CA LYS A 33 1.25 -7.06 5.28
C LYS A 33 1.11 -8.55 4.97
N GLN A 34 1.00 -9.40 5.98
CA GLN A 34 0.97 -10.86 5.82
C GLN A 34 -0.34 -11.31 5.19
N PHE A 35 -1.46 -10.75 5.65
CA PHE A 35 -2.78 -10.93 5.05
C PHE A 35 -2.74 -10.65 3.54
N TYR A 36 -2.19 -9.51 3.16
CA TYR A 36 -2.08 -9.11 1.76
C TYR A 36 -1.17 -10.03 0.94
N GLN A 37 -0.06 -10.50 1.53
CA GLN A 37 0.85 -11.42 0.86
C GLN A 37 0.24 -12.81 0.63
N GLU A 38 -0.57 -13.29 1.57
CA GLU A 38 -1.23 -14.60 1.49
C GLU A 38 -2.46 -14.59 0.57
N ASN A 39 -3.26 -13.52 0.62
CA ASN A 39 -4.48 -13.40 -0.17
C ASN A 39 -4.19 -12.91 -1.60
N TYR A 40 -3.11 -12.16 -1.81
CA TYR A 40 -2.75 -11.54 -3.08
C TYR A 40 -1.29 -11.84 -3.42
N PRO A 41 -0.94 -13.04 -3.91
CA PRO A 41 0.44 -13.39 -4.27
C PRO A 41 1.02 -12.53 -5.42
N GLY A 42 0.18 -11.76 -6.13
CA GLY A 42 0.60 -10.87 -7.21
C GLY A 42 0.96 -9.43 -6.79
N ILE A 43 0.89 -9.08 -5.51
CA ILE A 43 1.33 -7.76 -5.04
C ILE A 43 2.73 -7.80 -4.45
N VAL A 44 3.51 -6.76 -4.77
CA VAL A 44 4.86 -6.62 -4.25
C VAL A 44 4.81 -5.83 -2.95
N ILE A 45 5.10 -6.52 -1.86
CA ILE A 45 5.21 -5.91 -0.54
C ILE A 45 6.69 -5.75 -0.18
N GLU A 46 7.22 -4.58 -0.47
CA GLU A 46 8.56 -4.20 -0.03
C GLU A 46 8.55 -3.78 1.44
N LYS A 47 9.63 -4.09 2.16
CA LYS A 47 9.93 -3.45 3.44
C LYS A 47 10.26 -1.99 3.14
N GLY A 48 9.27 -1.11 3.27
CA GLY A 48 9.47 0.33 3.14
C GLY A 48 10.52 0.80 4.14
N ASN A 49 11.44 1.64 3.67
CA ASN A 49 12.38 2.33 4.55
C ASN A 49 11.65 3.36 5.42
N ILE A 50 12.27 3.80 6.51
CA ILE A 50 11.68 4.81 7.41
C ILE A 50 11.27 6.07 6.65
N ASP A 51 12.08 6.51 5.69
CA ASP A 51 11.82 7.71 4.88
C ASP A 51 10.55 7.58 4.02
N GLU A 52 10.31 6.40 3.45
CA GLU A 52 9.09 6.07 2.71
C GLU A 52 7.86 6.06 3.62
N LEU A 53 8.01 5.48 4.82
CA LEU A 53 6.95 5.48 5.81
C LEU A 53 6.59 6.91 6.23
N ILE A 54 7.59 7.75 6.48
CA ILE A 54 7.40 9.17 6.80
C ILE A 54 6.69 9.89 5.65
N THR A 55 7.12 9.65 4.41
CA THR A 55 6.50 10.23 3.21
C THR A 55 5.01 9.89 3.13
N ILE A 56 4.62 8.62 3.32
CA ILE A 56 3.22 8.21 3.31
C ILE A 56 2.47 8.75 4.55
N MET A 57 3.14 8.85 5.71
CA MET A 57 2.53 9.41 6.91
C MET A 57 2.22 10.91 6.77
N ILE A 58 3.06 11.68 6.06
CA ILE A 58 2.88 13.11 5.85
C ILE A 58 1.99 13.40 4.64
N GLN A 59 2.30 12.80 3.49
CA GLN A 59 1.64 13.08 2.21
C GLN A 59 0.51 12.11 1.85
N GLY A 60 0.43 10.96 2.53
CA GLY A 60 -0.58 9.96 2.25
C GLY A 60 -1.96 10.37 2.78
N GLU A 61 -2.95 10.14 1.94
CA GLU A 61 -4.36 10.35 2.24
C GLU A 61 -4.90 9.16 3.05
N LYS A 62 -5.70 9.47 4.06
CA LYS A 62 -6.45 8.45 4.80
C LYS A 62 -7.61 7.97 3.93
N ILE A 63 -7.85 6.66 3.92
CA ILE A 63 -9.01 6.06 3.24
C ILE A 63 -10.23 6.13 4.15
#